data_AF-A0A8H2XDR7-F1
#
_entry.id   AF-A0A8H2XDR7-F1
#
_cell.length_a   1.000
_cell.length_b   1.000
_cell.length_c   1.000
_cell.angle_alpha   90.00
_cell.angle_beta   90.00
_cell.angle_gamma   90.00
#
_symmetry.space_group_name_H-M   'P 1'
#
loop_
_entity.id
_entity.type
_entity.pdbx_description
1 polymer ?
#
loop_
_entity_poly.entity_id
_entity_poly.type
_entity_poly.pdbx_seq_one_letter_code
_entity_poly.pdbx_strand_id
1 'polypeptide(L)'
;MLSGLKSLSLLALLGVVEAARPGLPPPGDPFADPYNDPYNPLRYIPSNVLTGVSFGLYFLTATALALCMRKWGAKWMLCLIIGSYTFSLGLALRFGLAKDPHSKGIYIAEYLFVVLSPCAFLAADYILLGRLVMHLNADQYLFIRPDRVMKIFLASDLFTFAVQACGGGMSTSNDLDKLRIGQKLFLTGLALQLASFALFSALYIVFLIRVYKFAPEIWHHEPPVPWHRNWKTLTAALGLSCVGILIRSVFRTIELSEGYRGHLATTESLFYGLDTYPLFVAVAIYVPFWPGRFITQPGDGEVTRRGSPVEEKA
;
A
#
# COMPACT_ATOMS: atom_id res chain seq x y z
N MET A 1 9.30 15.49 -12.08
CA MET A 1 8.56 14.63 -11.13
C MET A 1 9.44 13.99 -10.06
N LEU A 2 10.60 13.39 -10.38
CA LEU A 2 11.48 12.74 -9.39
C LEU A 2 12.14 13.68 -8.36
N SER A 3 12.39 14.96 -8.70
CA SER A 3 12.96 15.95 -7.77
C SER A 3 11.95 16.43 -6.72
N GLY A 4 10.70 16.70 -7.14
CA GLY A 4 9.61 17.06 -6.22
C GLY A 4 9.22 15.95 -5.24
N LEU A 5 9.32 14.68 -5.68
CA LEU A 5 9.06 13.51 -4.84
C LEU A 5 10.08 13.36 -3.70
N LYS A 6 11.36 13.68 -3.96
CA LYS A 6 12.43 13.65 -2.95
C LYS A 6 12.27 14.75 -1.90
N SER A 7 11.90 15.96 -2.32
CA SER A 7 11.67 17.07 -1.38
C SER A 7 10.42 16.89 -0.52
N LEU A 8 9.32 16.35 -1.07
CA LEU A 8 8.13 16.04 -0.27
C LEU A 8 8.38 14.90 0.72
N SER A 9 9.13 13.87 0.32
CA SER A 9 9.53 12.77 1.23
C SER A 9 10.42 13.26 2.37
N LEU A 10 11.32 14.24 2.12
CA LEU A 10 12.20 14.80 3.16
C LEU A 10 11.47 15.75 4.13
N LEU A 11 10.48 16.49 3.65
CA LEU A 11 9.65 17.35 4.49
C LEU A 11 8.65 16.55 5.34
N ALA A 12 8.17 15.42 4.82
CA ALA A 12 7.42 14.42 5.59
C ALA A 12 8.24 13.83 6.76
N LEU A 13 9.53 13.60 6.52
CA LEU A 13 10.49 12.97 7.44
C LEU A 13 10.81 13.83 8.67
N LEU A 14 10.91 15.16 8.49
CA LEU A 14 11.35 16.08 9.55
C LEU A 14 10.29 16.41 10.58
N GLY A 15 9.03 16.19 10.25
CA GLY A 15 7.97 16.57 11.15
C GLY A 15 7.46 15.41 11.99
N VAL A 16 7.83 14.14 11.84
CA VAL A 16 7.35 13.08 12.78
C VAL A 16 8.08 13.15 14.16
N VAL A 17 8.72 14.29 14.49
CA VAL A 17 9.89 14.43 15.39
C VAL A 17 9.70 14.72 16.91
N GLU A 18 8.61 15.25 17.47
CA GLU A 18 8.58 15.70 18.89
C GLU A 18 7.25 15.39 19.63
N ALA A 19 6.76 14.15 19.55
CA ALA A 19 5.60 13.73 20.36
C ALA A 19 5.99 13.28 21.79
N ALA A 20 7.06 13.83 22.38
CA ALA A 20 7.39 13.59 23.78
C ALA A 20 7.41 14.93 24.52
N ARG A 21 6.49 15.06 25.47
CA ARG A 21 6.32 16.26 26.29
C ARG A 21 7.66 16.65 26.95
N PRO A 22 8.04 17.94 26.96
CA PRO A 22 9.15 18.40 27.78
C PRO A 22 8.67 18.46 29.24
N GLY A 23 9.22 17.63 30.13
CA GLY A 23 9.09 17.87 31.57
C GLY A 23 9.01 16.68 32.53
N LEU A 24 8.97 15.42 32.08
CA LEU A 24 9.15 14.27 32.98
C LEU A 24 10.58 13.72 32.88
N PRO A 25 11.22 13.32 33.99
CA PRO A 25 12.41 12.49 33.89
C PRO A 25 12.03 11.16 33.24
N PRO A 26 12.84 10.62 32.32
CA PRO A 26 12.59 9.29 31.75
C PRO A 26 12.51 8.27 32.90
N PRO A 27 11.59 7.30 32.85
CA PRO A 27 11.54 6.24 33.85
C PRO A 27 12.89 5.52 33.93
N GLY A 28 13.33 5.16 35.13
CA GLY A 28 14.63 4.52 35.36
C GLY A 28 14.78 3.16 34.68
N ASP A 29 13.67 2.53 34.28
CA ASP A 29 13.63 1.32 33.45
C ASP A 29 12.61 1.48 32.31
N PRO A 30 13.06 1.57 31.04
CA PRO A 30 12.22 1.63 29.83
C PRO A 30 11.28 0.42 29.64
N PHE A 31 11.53 -0.69 30.34
CA PHE A 31 10.82 -1.96 30.17
C PHE A 31 9.83 -2.27 31.30
N ALA A 32 9.82 -1.48 32.38
CA ALA A 32 9.05 -1.77 33.60
C ALA A 32 7.53 -1.59 33.42
N ASP A 33 7.08 -0.59 32.65
CA ASP A 33 5.66 -0.41 32.30
C ASP A 33 5.53 0.20 30.89
N PRO A 34 5.65 -0.62 29.84
CA PRO A 34 5.55 -0.15 28.45
C PRO A 34 4.18 0.49 28.16
N TYR A 35 3.12 0.05 28.84
CA TYR A 35 1.74 0.47 28.57
C TYR A 35 1.46 1.91 29.01
N ASN A 36 2.04 2.32 30.14
CA ASN A 36 1.90 3.68 30.68
C ASN A 36 3.10 4.59 30.41
N ASP A 37 4.17 4.09 29.78
CA ASP A 37 5.34 4.90 29.47
C ASP A 37 5.02 5.99 28.41
N PRO A 38 5.09 7.29 28.78
CA PRO A 38 4.87 8.39 27.85
C PRO A 38 5.92 8.49 26.75
N TYR A 39 7.08 7.83 26.91
CA TYR A 39 8.21 7.86 26.00
C TYR A 39 8.28 6.66 25.06
N ASN A 40 7.45 5.63 25.26
CA ASN A 40 7.31 4.52 24.33
C ASN A 40 6.12 4.78 23.39
N PRO A 41 6.37 5.16 22.11
CA PRO A 41 5.30 5.45 21.16
C PRO A 41 4.47 4.21 20.80
N LEU A 42 5.02 3.00 20.95
CA LEU A 42 4.29 1.75 20.72
C LEU A 42 3.46 1.31 21.92
N ARG A 43 3.80 1.75 23.14
CA ARG A 43 3.18 1.31 24.41
C ARG A 43 3.22 -0.19 24.70
N TYR A 44 3.94 -0.95 23.88
CA TYR A 44 4.31 -2.34 24.11
C TYR A 44 5.75 -2.52 23.66
N ILE A 45 6.40 -3.58 24.14
CA ILE A 45 7.72 -3.98 23.65
C ILE A 45 7.47 -4.93 22.48
N PRO A 46 7.93 -4.63 21.25
CA PRO A 46 7.75 -5.52 20.11
C PRO A 46 8.33 -6.89 20.40
N SER A 47 7.56 -7.95 20.13
CA SER A 47 8.10 -9.30 20.19
C SER A 47 9.12 -9.50 19.08
N ASN A 48 10.36 -9.79 19.46
CA ASN A 48 11.43 -10.13 18.51
C ASN A 48 11.06 -11.33 17.63
N VAL A 49 10.24 -12.26 18.14
CA VAL A 49 9.80 -13.45 17.41
C VAL A 49 8.78 -13.08 16.32
N LEU A 50 7.70 -12.35 16.67
CA LEU A 50 6.69 -11.95 15.67
C LEU A 50 7.28 -10.99 14.62
N THR A 51 8.16 -10.08 15.07
CA THR A 51 8.89 -9.17 14.18
C THR A 51 9.76 -9.96 13.19
N GLY A 52 10.53 -10.94 13.67
CA GLY A 52 11.38 -11.77 12.81
C GLY A 52 10.61 -12.63 11.82
N VAL A 53 9.53 -13.26 12.26
CA VAL A 53 8.65 -14.06 11.38
C VAL A 53 8.05 -13.17 10.29
N SER A 54 7.51 -12.00 10.66
CA SER A 54 6.87 -11.09 9.70
C SER A 54 7.87 -10.46 8.74
N PHE A 55 9.03 -10.02 9.24
CA PHE A 55 10.15 -9.56 8.41
C PHE A 55 10.54 -10.63 7.38
N GLY A 56 10.76 -11.87 7.84
CA GLY A 56 11.15 -12.99 6.99
C GLY A 56 10.11 -13.29 5.92
N LEU A 57 8.82 -13.35 6.29
CA LEU A 57 7.73 -13.59 5.35
C LEU A 57 7.66 -12.53 4.26
N TYR A 58 7.68 -11.24 4.62
CA TYR A 58 7.64 -10.16 3.63
C TYR A 58 8.91 -10.10 2.77
N PHE A 59 10.08 -10.35 3.35
CA PHE A 59 11.34 -10.36 2.61
C PHE A 59 11.38 -11.52 1.60
N LEU A 60 10.93 -12.71 2.01
CA LEU A 60 10.82 -13.87 1.14
C LEU A 60 9.81 -13.63 0.01
N THR A 61 8.64 -13.06 0.32
CA THR A 61 7.66 -12.69 -0.70
C THR A 61 8.21 -11.64 -1.67
N ALA A 62 8.87 -10.59 -1.19
CA ALA A 62 9.51 -9.57 -2.03
C ALA A 62 10.57 -10.19 -2.95
N THR A 63 11.38 -11.10 -2.42
CA THR A 63 12.39 -11.85 -3.19
C THR A 63 11.73 -12.74 -4.23
N ALA A 64 10.68 -13.48 -3.87
CA ALA A 64 9.93 -14.33 -4.79
C ALA A 64 9.30 -13.52 -5.94
N LEU A 65 8.69 -12.37 -5.64
CA LEU A 65 8.16 -11.45 -6.64
C LEU A 65 9.27 -10.90 -7.57
N ALA A 66 10.44 -10.57 -7.03
CA ALA A 66 11.59 -10.14 -7.82
C ALA A 66 12.12 -11.24 -8.74
N LEU A 67 12.14 -12.50 -8.28
CA LEU A 67 12.50 -13.66 -9.09
C LEU A 67 11.44 -13.91 -10.18
N CYS A 68 10.15 -13.80 -9.85
CA CYS A 68 9.07 -13.87 -10.83
C CYS A 68 9.21 -12.78 -11.90
N MET A 69 9.54 -11.54 -11.50
CA MET A 69 9.80 -10.44 -12.43
C MET A 69 11.01 -10.74 -13.34
N ARG A 70 12.08 -11.32 -12.80
CA ARG A 70 13.27 -11.68 -13.59
C ARG A 70 12.98 -12.80 -14.58
N LYS A 71 12.16 -13.79 -14.20
CA LYS A 71 11.84 -14.96 -15.02
C LYS A 71 10.76 -14.68 -16.08
N TRP A 72 9.74 -13.90 -15.73
CA TRP A 72 8.52 -13.72 -16.55
C TRP A 72 8.30 -12.26 -17.02
N GLY A 73 9.20 -11.33 -16.69
CA GLY A 73 9.07 -9.92 -17.05
C GLY A 73 8.05 -9.17 -16.17
N ALA A 74 7.36 -8.18 -16.74
CA ALA A 74 6.46 -7.24 -16.03
C ALA A 74 7.14 -6.21 -15.12
N LYS A 75 8.10 -5.46 -15.68
CA LYS A 75 8.77 -4.31 -15.00
C LYS A 75 7.78 -3.25 -14.48
N TRP A 76 6.56 -3.19 -15.01
CA TRP A 76 5.51 -2.28 -14.55
C TRP A 76 4.98 -2.61 -13.15
N MET A 77 5.24 -3.81 -12.62
CA MET A 77 4.94 -4.19 -11.23
C MET A 77 6.07 -3.93 -10.25
N LEU A 78 7.13 -3.22 -10.67
CA LEU A 78 8.26 -2.90 -9.82
C LEU A 78 7.85 -2.12 -8.56
N CYS A 79 6.74 -1.38 -8.61
CA CYS A 79 6.15 -0.71 -7.45
C CYS A 79 5.75 -1.71 -6.34
N LEU A 80 5.14 -2.84 -6.68
CA LEU A 80 4.78 -3.90 -5.73
C LEU A 80 6.01 -4.46 -5.02
N ILE A 81 7.10 -4.69 -5.76
CA ILE A 81 8.36 -5.24 -5.22
C ILE A 81 9.01 -4.22 -4.28
N ILE A 82 9.13 -2.95 -4.71
CA ILE A 82 9.67 -1.88 -3.88
C ILE A 82 8.83 -1.72 -2.61
N GLY A 83 7.50 -1.70 -2.73
CA GLY A 83 6.58 -1.63 -1.60
C GLY A 83 6.78 -2.78 -0.61
N SER A 84 7.00 -3.99 -1.11
CA SER A 84 7.23 -5.18 -0.27
C SER A 84 8.54 -5.10 0.51
N TYR A 85 9.63 -4.66 -0.14
CA TYR A 85 10.90 -4.42 0.55
C TYR A 85 10.83 -3.28 1.54
N THR A 86 10.14 -2.21 1.18
CA THR A 86 9.91 -1.04 2.03
C THR A 86 9.17 -1.49 3.31
N PHE A 87 8.13 -2.31 3.18
CA PHE A 87 7.37 -2.83 4.32
C PHE A 87 8.23 -3.73 5.20
N SER A 88 8.99 -4.64 4.59
CA SER A 88 9.93 -5.52 5.29
C SER A 88 10.97 -4.71 6.07
N LEU A 89 11.52 -3.64 5.48
CA LEU A 89 12.46 -2.74 6.15
C LEU A 89 11.80 -2.01 7.33
N GLY A 90 10.56 -1.56 7.18
CA GLY A 90 9.78 -1.01 8.28
C GLY A 90 9.65 -1.99 9.45
N LEU A 91 9.31 -3.25 9.17
CA LEU A 91 9.28 -4.31 10.19
C LEU A 91 10.66 -4.59 10.80
N ALA A 92 11.75 -4.52 10.02
CA ALA A 92 13.10 -4.73 10.55
C ALA A 92 13.49 -3.66 11.58
N LEU A 93 13.01 -2.43 11.42
CA LEU A 93 13.28 -1.34 12.36
C LEU A 93 12.65 -1.57 13.73
N ARG A 94 11.61 -2.41 13.83
CA ARG A 94 11.07 -2.84 15.13
C ARG A 94 12.07 -3.57 16.01
N PHE A 95 13.07 -4.25 15.42
CA PHE A 95 14.16 -4.85 16.21
C PHE A 95 15.04 -3.79 16.88
N GLY A 96 15.20 -2.63 16.24
CA GLY A 96 15.88 -1.48 16.83
C GLY A 96 15.06 -0.91 17.98
N LEU A 97 13.74 -0.79 17.77
CA LEU A 97 12.82 -0.25 18.77
C LEU A 97 12.62 -1.20 19.97
N ALA A 98 12.79 -2.51 19.79
CA ALA A 98 12.81 -3.48 20.89
C ALA A 98 14.06 -3.33 21.79
N LYS A 99 15.16 -2.76 21.28
CA LYS A 99 16.39 -2.51 22.03
C LYS A 99 16.43 -1.11 22.65
N ASP A 100 15.88 -0.12 21.94
CA ASP A 100 15.77 1.26 22.40
C ASP A 100 14.37 1.81 22.12
N PRO A 101 13.38 1.52 23.00
CA PRO A 101 11.99 1.93 22.83
C PRO A 101 11.78 3.45 22.80
N HIS A 102 12.74 4.22 23.33
CA HIS A 102 12.69 5.68 23.39
C HIS A 102 13.24 6.35 22.13
N SER A 103 13.83 5.57 21.22
CA SER A 103 14.42 6.10 19.99
C SER A 103 13.35 6.58 19.01
N LYS A 104 13.04 7.88 19.09
CA LYS A 104 12.11 8.55 18.17
C LYS A 104 12.50 8.34 16.70
N GLY A 105 13.80 8.38 16.38
CA GLY A 105 14.28 8.22 15.00
C GLY A 105 13.96 6.86 14.40
N ILE A 106 14.09 5.79 15.17
CA ILE A 106 13.78 4.41 14.72
C ILE A 106 12.28 4.25 14.52
N TYR A 107 11.46 4.76 15.45
CA TYR A 107 10.01 4.74 15.33
C TYR A 107 9.52 5.52 14.10
N ILE A 108 10.09 6.70 13.83
CA ILE A 108 9.75 7.52 12.66
C ILE A 108 10.04 6.76 11.37
N ALA A 109 11.25 6.18 11.28
CA ALA A 109 11.66 5.44 10.11
C ALA A 109 10.78 4.19 9.91
N GLU A 110 10.47 3.45 10.98
CA GLU A 110 9.52 2.32 10.95
C GLU A 110 8.17 2.76 10.37
N TYR A 111 7.56 3.78 10.99
CA TYR A 111 6.21 4.20 10.66
C TYR A 111 6.13 4.74 9.22
N LEU A 112 7.16 5.47 8.78
CA LEU A 112 7.25 5.96 7.41
C LEU A 112 7.27 4.81 6.40
N PHE A 113 8.13 3.80 6.61
CA PHE A 113 8.22 2.67 5.71
C PHE A 113 6.94 1.84 5.70
N VAL A 114 6.28 1.69 6.84
CA VAL A 114 5.00 0.99 6.98
C VAL A 114 3.84 1.77 6.31
N VAL A 115 3.84 3.11 6.36
CA VAL A 115 2.81 3.97 5.75
C VAL A 115 3.03 4.17 4.24
N LEU A 116 4.28 4.21 3.79
CA LEU A 116 4.61 4.37 2.37
C LEU A 116 4.26 3.12 1.55
N SER A 117 4.37 1.94 2.16
CA SER A 117 4.22 0.65 1.46
C SER A 117 2.82 0.43 0.84
N PRO A 118 1.70 0.71 1.53
CA PRO A 118 0.36 0.65 0.95
C PRO A 118 0.22 1.45 -0.34
N CYS A 119 0.78 2.66 -0.45
CA CYS A 119 0.70 3.46 -1.67
C CYS A 119 1.33 2.75 -2.88
N ALA A 120 2.39 1.98 -2.65
CA ALA A 120 3.04 1.20 -3.70
C ALA A 120 2.20 -0.01 -4.14
N PHE A 121 1.47 -0.63 -3.21
CA PHE A 121 0.53 -1.72 -3.51
C PHE A 121 -0.70 -1.23 -4.27
N LEU A 122 -1.26 -0.09 -3.86
CA LEU A 122 -2.35 0.60 -4.56
C LEU A 122 -1.95 0.91 -6.02
N ALA A 123 -0.76 1.49 -6.22
CA ALA A 123 -0.25 1.77 -7.55
C ALA A 123 -0.14 0.50 -8.42
N ALA A 124 0.31 -0.61 -7.85
CA ALA A 124 0.40 -1.89 -8.57
C ALA A 124 -0.99 -2.40 -9.01
N ASP A 125 -1.98 -2.35 -8.13
CA ASP A 125 -3.36 -2.77 -8.41
C ASP A 125 -4.01 -1.87 -9.48
N TYR A 126 -3.75 -0.56 -9.45
CA TYR A 126 -4.25 0.37 -10.47
C TYR A 126 -3.67 0.09 -11.86
N ILE A 127 -2.35 -0.14 -11.93
CA ILE A 127 -1.68 -0.49 -13.20
C ILE A 127 -2.18 -1.84 -13.70
N LEU A 128 -2.34 -2.81 -12.80
CA LEU A 128 -2.83 -4.15 -13.14
C LEU A 128 -4.24 -4.09 -13.71
N LEU A 129 -5.16 -3.36 -13.06
CA LEU A 129 -6.51 -3.17 -13.60
C LEU A 129 -6.48 -2.51 -14.97
N GLY A 130 -5.69 -1.44 -15.13
CA GLY A 130 -5.61 -0.74 -16.41
C GLY A 130 -5.15 -1.65 -17.54
N ARG A 131 -4.17 -2.52 -17.29
CA ARG A 131 -3.69 -3.50 -18.27
C ARG A 131 -4.69 -4.63 -18.51
N LEU A 132 -5.40 -5.09 -17.47
CA LEU A 132 -6.43 -6.10 -17.62
C LEU A 132 -7.56 -5.63 -18.55
N VAL A 133 -8.01 -4.38 -18.39
CA VAL A 133 -9.05 -3.79 -19.25
C VAL A 133 -8.59 -3.70 -20.70
N MET A 134 -7.34 -3.27 -20.92
CA MET A 134 -6.76 -3.19 -22.26
C MET A 134 -6.56 -4.58 -22.90
N HIS A 135 -6.17 -5.58 -22.10
CA HIS A 135 -5.99 -6.95 -22.58
C HIS A 135 -7.32 -7.58 -23.04
N LEU A 136 -8.41 -7.29 -22.33
CA LEU A 136 -9.75 -7.78 -22.66
C LEU A 136 -10.45 -6.97 -23.77
N ASN A 137 -9.83 -5.89 -24.27
CA ASN A 137 -10.49 -4.89 -25.13
C ASN A 137 -11.86 -4.46 -24.58
N ALA A 138 -11.94 -4.31 -23.25
CA ALA A 138 -13.16 -4.06 -22.49
C ALA A 138 -13.26 -2.60 -22.01
N ASP A 139 -12.57 -1.69 -22.69
CA ASP A 139 -12.50 -0.26 -22.34
C ASP A 139 -13.89 0.39 -22.34
N GLN A 140 -14.78 -0.05 -23.24
CA GLN A 140 -16.19 0.36 -23.31
C GLN A 140 -17.01 0.04 -22.04
N TYR A 141 -16.59 -0.94 -21.24
CA TYR A 141 -17.30 -1.32 -20.01
C TYR A 141 -16.86 -0.52 -18.79
N LEU A 142 -15.71 0.16 -18.87
CA LEU A 142 -15.22 1.04 -17.81
C LEU A 142 -15.78 2.46 -18.01
N PHE A 143 -16.39 3.03 -16.96
CA PHE A 143 -16.99 4.38 -17.03
C PHE A 143 -15.99 5.49 -17.42
N ILE A 144 -14.71 5.28 -17.12
CA ILE A 144 -13.62 6.24 -17.32
C ILE A 144 -12.48 5.49 -18.00
N ARG A 145 -11.80 6.11 -18.98
CA ARG A 145 -10.65 5.49 -19.64
C ARG A 145 -9.62 4.96 -18.61
N PRO A 146 -9.10 3.73 -18.77
CA PRO A 146 -8.20 3.09 -17.80
C PRO A 146 -7.00 3.96 -17.38
N ASP A 147 -6.39 4.66 -18.34
CA ASP A 147 -5.23 5.53 -18.08
C ASP A 147 -5.56 6.73 -17.17
N ARG A 148 -6.80 7.24 -17.24
CA ARG A 148 -7.23 8.36 -16.39
C ARG A 148 -7.56 7.89 -14.99
N VAL A 149 -8.22 6.75 -14.85
CA VAL A 149 -8.50 6.10 -13.56
C VAL A 149 -7.18 5.94 -12.80
N MET A 150 -6.20 5.25 -13.38
CA MET A 150 -4.90 5.03 -12.74
C MET A 150 -4.23 6.34 -12.29
N LYS A 151 -4.18 7.36 -13.16
CA LYS A 151 -3.53 8.64 -12.85
C LYS A 151 -4.26 9.42 -11.75
N ILE A 152 -5.59 9.44 -11.78
CA ILE A 152 -6.41 10.17 -10.79
C ILE A 152 -6.27 9.53 -9.41
N PHE A 153 -6.45 8.21 -9.31
CA PHE A 153 -6.37 7.51 -8.03
C PHE A 153 -4.95 7.53 -7.46
N LEU A 154 -3.91 7.35 -8.29
CA LEU A 154 -2.53 7.47 -7.84
C LEU A 154 -2.18 8.90 -7.38
N ALA A 155 -2.67 9.94 -8.06
CA ALA A 155 -2.47 11.32 -7.64
C ALA A 155 -3.21 11.63 -6.33
N SER A 156 -4.42 11.10 -6.16
CA SER A 156 -5.17 11.16 -4.90
C SER A 156 -4.38 10.52 -3.77
N ASP A 157 -3.82 9.32 -3.98
CA ASP A 157 -3.07 8.62 -2.93
C ASP A 157 -1.79 9.38 -2.55
N LEU A 158 -1.06 9.91 -3.53
CA LEU A 158 0.11 10.74 -3.27
C LEU A 158 -0.25 12.02 -2.50
N PHE A 159 -1.39 12.64 -2.80
CA PHE A 159 -1.90 13.79 -2.05
C PHE A 159 -2.25 13.40 -0.61
N THR A 160 -2.97 12.29 -0.41
CA THR A 160 -3.30 11.82 0.94
C THR A 160 -2.07 11.41 1.75
N PHE A 161 -1.04 10.87 1.11
CA PHE A 161 0.26 10.61 1.72
C PHE A 161 0.94 11.91 2.14
N ALA A 162 0.91 12.96 1.31
CA ALA A 162 1.44 14.27 1.67
C ALA A 162 0.71 14.89 2.88
N VAL A 163 -0.61 14.71 2.96
CA VAL A 163 -1.41 15.14 4.13
C VAL A 163 -1.00 14.36 5.39
N GLN A 164 -0.83 13.04 5.29
CA GLN A 164 -0.33 12.20 6.41
C GLN A 164 1.07 12.60 6.84
N ALA A 165 1.96 12.82 5.89
CA ALA A 165 3.30 13.33 6.11
C ALA A 165 3.30 14.65 6.88
N CYS A 166 2.46 15.62 6.49
CA CYS A 166 2.29 16.88 7.21
C CYS A 166 1.64 16.67 8.58
N GLY A 167 0.66 15.78 8.72
CA GLY A 167 -0.04 15.51 9.96
C GLY A 167 0.85 14.83 11.01
N GLY A 168 1.54 13.77 10.59
CA GLY A 168 2.61 13.15 11.39
C GLY A 168 3.68 14.19 11.67
N GLY A 169 3.93 15.02 10.66
CA GLY A 169 4.73 16.22 10.62
C GLY A 169 4.54 17.25 11.75
N MET A 170 3.31 17.38 12.20
CA MET A 170 2.89 18.36 13.20
C MET A 170 2.54 17.72 14.54
N SER A 171 2.43 16.38 14.59
CA SER A 171 2.06 15.60 15.77
C SER A 171 3.14 15.60 16.86
N THR A 172 4.07 16.53 16.74
CA THR A 172 5.50 16.47 17.04
C THR A 172 6.01 17.85 17.35
N SER A 173 5.10 18.72 17.71
CA SER A 173 5.43 19.97 18.32
C SER A 173 5.24 19.79 19.81
N ASN A 174 6.05 20.49 20.60
CA ASN A 174 5.83 20.61 22.04
C ASN A 174 4.53 21.36 22.37
N ASP A 175 3.92 22.00 21.37
CA ASP A 175 2.63 22.68 21.45
C ASP A 175 1.48 21.67 21.32
N LEU A 176 0.66 21.57 22.37
CA LEU A 176 -0.45 20.64 22.47
C LEU A 176 -1.52 20.87 21.39
N ASP A 177 -1.69 22.11 20.93
CA ASP A 177 -2.67 22.43 19.90
C ASP A 177 -2.18 21.98 18.52
N LYS A 178 -0.90 22.20 18.22
CA LYS A 178 -0.27 21.70 16.99
C LYS A 178 -0.26 20.18 16.93
N LEU A 179 0.00 19.52 18.06
CA LEU A 179 -0.03 18.06 18.17
C LEU A 179 -1.43 17.50 17.84
N ARG A 180 -2.50 18.09 18.40
CA ARG A 180 -3.88 17.69 18.11
C ARG A 180 -4.27 17.93 16.65
N ILE A 181 -3.84 19.06 16.08
CA ILE A 181 -4.07 19.38 14.66
C ILE A 181 -3.34 18.34 13.78
N GLY A 182 -2.09 18.01 14.11
CA GLY A 182 -1.29 17.01 13.40
C GLY A 182 -1.96 15.64 13.37
N GLN A 183 -2.44 15.16 14.54
CA GLN A 183 -3.14 13.88 14.64
C GLN A 183 -4.42 13.86 13.79
N LYS A 184 -5.23 14.93 13.85
CA LYS A 184 -6.45 15.06 13.03
C LYS A 184 -6.12 15.09 11.54
N LEU A 185 -5.06 15.80 11.15
CA LEU A 185 -4.62 15.89 9.76
C LEU A 185 -4.13 14.53 9.25
N PHE A 186 -3.39 13.79 10.08
CA PHE A 186 -2.95 12.43 9.74
C PHE A 186 -4.16 11.50 9.55
N LEU A 187 -5.10 11.48 10.50
CA LEU A 187 -6.33 10.68 10.41
C LEU A 187 -7.16 11.05 9.17
N THR A 188 -7.24 12.33 8.84
CA THR A 188 -7.92 12.82 7.63
C THR A 188 -7.27 12.24 6.37
N GLY A 189 -5.94 12.21 6.31
CA GLY A 189 -5.23 11.61 5.18
C GLY A 189 -5.52 10.11 5.02
N LEU A 190 -5.53 9.34 6.11
CA LEU A 190 -5.92 7.92 6.09
C LEU A 190 -7.38 7.73 5.62
N ALA A 191 -8.31 8.52 6.14
CA ALA A 191 -9.72 8.44 5.78
C ALA A 191 -9.96 8.78 4.30
N LEU A 192 -9.28 9.81 3.78
CA LEU A 192 -9.34 10.17 2.36
C LEU A 192 -8.74 9.08 1.47
N GLN A 193 -7.63 8.48 1.89
CA GLN A 193 -7.00 7.37 1.17
C GLN A 193 -7.93 6.15 1.12
N LEU A 194 -8.55 5.79 2.25
CA LEU A 194 -9.54 4.73 2.33
C LEU A 194 -10.74 5.01 1.41
N ALA A 195 -11.29 6.23 1.43
CA ALA A 195 -12.41 6.60 0.57
C ALA A 195 -12.06 6.51 -0.92
N SER A 196 -10.86 6.97 -1.30
CA SER A 196 -10.36 6.89 -2.67
C SER A 196 -10.21 5.44 -3.14
N PHE A 197 -9.60 4.58 -2.31
CA PHE A 197 -9.42 3.17 -2.66
C PHE A 197 -10.74 2.37 -2.65
N ALA A 198 -11.68 2.70 -1.76
CA ALA A 198 -13.01 2.11 -1.77
C ALA A 198 -13.77 2.45 -3.06
N LEU A 199 -13.65 3.69 -3.56
CA LEU A 199 -14.22 4.10 -4.83
C LEU A 199 -13.58 3.32 -6.00
N PHE A 200 -12.26 3.16 -6.00
CA PHE A 200 -11.57 2.32 -6.99
C PHE A 200 -12.08 0.88 -6.96
N SER A 201 -12.20 0.30 -5.77
CA SER A 201 -12.70 -1.08 -5.58
C SER A 201 -14.13 -1.24 -6.08
N ALA A 202 -15.00 -0.24 -5.87
CA ALA A 202 -16.35 -0.23 -6.42
C ALA A 202 -16.35 -0.17 -7.96
N LEU A 203 -15.50 0.68 -8.55
CA LEU A 203 -15.35 0.74 -10.02
C LEU A 203 -14.86 -0.58 -10.61
N TYR A 204 -13.94 -1.24 -9.92
CA TYR A 204 -13.46 -2.57 -10.29
C TYR A 204 -14.59 -3.62 -10.25
N ILE A 205 -15.40 -3.65 -9.18
CA ILE A 205 -16.54 -4.57 -9.08
C ILE A 205 -17.57 -4.30 -10.19
N VAL A 206 -17.89 -3.03 -10.45
CA VAL A 206 -18.81 -2.64 -11.53
C VAL A 206 -18.28 -3.09 -12.89
N PHE A 207 -16.97 -2.94 -13.14
CA PHE A 207 -16.33 -3.46 -14.34
C PHE A 207 -16.53 -4.98 -14.48
N LEU A 208 -16.31 -5.75 -13.41
CA LEU A 208 -16.51 -7.21 -13.45
C LEU A 208 -17.96 -7.61 -13.72
N ILE A 209 -18.92 -6.96 -13.06
CA ILE A 209 -20.35 -7.23 -13.29
C ILE A 209 -20.72 -6.91 -14.74
N ARG A 210 -20.18 -5.82 -15.31
CA ARG A 210 -20.43 -5.45 -16.71
C ARG A 210 -19.81 -6.45 -17.68
N VAL A 211 -18.57 -6.86 -17.48
CA VAL A 211 -17.92 -7.87 -18.33
C VAL A 211 -18.70 -9.18 -18.29
N TYR A 212 -19.12 -9.62 -17.11
CA TYR A 212 -19.93 -10.83 -16.95
C TYR A 212 -21.30 -10.74 -17.66
N LYS A 213 -21.96 -9.58 -17.58
CA LYS A 213 -23.32 -9.40 -18.12
C LYS A 213 -23.37 -9.10 -19.62
N PHE A 214 -22.42 -8.31 -20.12
CA PHE A 214 -22.48 -7.76 -21.49
C PHE A 214 -21.50 -8.37 -22.47
N ALA A 215 -20.52 -9.17 -21.99
CA ALA A 215 -19.58 -9.88 -22.86
C ALA A 215 -19.54 -11.39 -22.56
N PRO A 216 -20.68 -12.11 -22.70
CA PRO A 216 -20.72 -13.56 -22.48
C PRO A 216 -19.81 -14.31 -23.47
N GLU A 217 -19.56 -13.77 -24.66
CA GLU A 217 -18.60 -14.35 -25.61
C GLU A 217 -17.17 -14.42 -25.05
N ILE A 218 -16.71 -13.40 -24.31
CA ILE A 218 -15.39 -13.40 -23.64
C ILE A 218 -15.38 -14.39 -22.47
N TRP A 219 -16.53 -14.60 -21.82
CA TRP A 219 -16.64 -15.47 -20.66
C TRP A 219 -16.73 -16.97 -21.03
N HIS A 220 -17.37 -17.30 -22.16
CA HIS A 220 -17.73 -18.66 -22.54
C HIS A 220 -16.93 -19.25 -23.71
N HIS A 221 -16.35 -18.43 -24.61
CA HIS A 221 -15.55 -18.91 -25.75
C HIS A 221 -14.05 -18.87 -25.45
N GLU A 222 -13.61 -19.59 -24.42
CA GLU A 222 -12.17 -19.79 -24.19
C GLU A 222 -11.77 -21.22 -24.53
N PRO A 223 -10.75 -21.44 -25.39
CA PRO A 223 -10.10 -22.74 -25.47
C PRO A 223 -9.60 -23.13 -24.07
N PRO A 224 -9.42 -24.41 -23.74
CA PRO A 224 -8.96 -24.86 -22.43
C PRO A 224 -7.52 -24.37 -22.17
N VAL A 225 -7.41 -23.13 -21.72
CA VAL A 225 -6.17 -22.52 -21.27
C VAL A 225 -5.91 -23.00 -19.83
N PRO A 226 -4.66 -23.36 -19.51
CA PRO A 226 -4.34 -23.81 -18.16
C PRO A 226 -4.69 -22.73 -17.13
N TRP A 227 -5.18 -23.14 -15.95
CA TRP A 227 -5.56 -22.26 -14.82
C TRP A 227 -4.55 -21.12 -14.54
N HIS A 228 -3.27 -21.36 -14.77
CA HIS A 228 -2.17 -20.43 -14.58
C HIS A 228 -2.00 -19.36 -15.69
N ARG A 229 -2.91 -19.29 -16.66
CA ARG A 229 -2.95 -18.30 -17.75
C ARG A 229 -4.33 -17.65 -17.95
N ASN A 230 -5.30 -17.97 -17.09
CA ASN A 230 -6.65 -17.43 -17.18
C ASN A 230 -6.71 -16.03 -16.59
N TRP A 231 -7.21 -15.07 -17.38
CA TRP A 231 -7.45 -13.70 -16.92
C TRP A 231 -8.43 -13.67 -15.74
N LYS A 232 -9.38 -14.62 -15.65
CA LYS A 232 -10.30 -14.79 -14.52
C LYS A 232 -9.57 -15.02 -13.19
N THR A 233 -8.49 -15.80 -13.21
CA THR A 233 -7.67 -16.07 -12.04
C THR A 233 -6.86 -14.84 -11.63
N LEU A 234 -6.34 -14.08 -12.60
CA LEU A 234 -5.67 -12.81 -12.35
C LEU A 234 -6.63 -11.75 -11.78
N THR A 235 -7.85 -11.71 -12.31
CA THR A 235 -8.94 -10.91 -11.78
C THR A 235 -9.24 -11.30 -10.34
N ALA A 236 -9.44 -12.59 -10.04
CA ALA A 236 -9.69 -13.04 -8.67
C ALA A 236 -8.54 -12.67 -7.71
N ALA A 237 -7.28 -12.77 -8.17
CA ALA A 237 -6.12 -12.35 -7.41
C ALA A 237 -6.13 -10.84 -7.10
N LEU A 238 -6.44 -9.99 -8.09
CA LEU A 238 -6.61 -8.55 -7.90
C LEU A 238 -7.75 -8.25 -6.92
N GLY A 239 -8.89 -8.92 -7.05
CA GLY A 239 -10.02 -8.76 -6.13
C GLY A 239 -9.66 -9.11 -4.69
N LEU A 240 -8.92 -10.20 -4.47
CA LEU A 240 -8.47 -10.57 -3.13
C LEU A 240 -7.40 -9.59 -2.60
N SER A 241 -6.52 -9.07 -3.45
CA SER A 241 -5.60 -7.98 -3.10
C SER A 241 -6.36 -6.75 -2.60
N CYS A 242 -7.38 -6.31 -3.34
CA CYS A 242 -8.22 -5.18 -2.95
C CYS A 242 -8.87 -5.37 -1.57
N VAL A 243 -9.40 -6.58 -1.29
CA VAL A 243 -9.99 -6.90 0.02
C VAL A 243 -8.94 -6.79 1.14
N GLY A 244 -7.76 -7.38 0.97
CA GLY A 244 -6.71 -7.34 1.98
C GLY A 244 -6.21 -5.92 2.27
N ILE A 245 -6.06 -5.09 1.23
CA ILE A 245 -5.68 -3.67 1.39
C ILE A 245 -6.80 -2.88 2.06
N LEU A 246 -8.08 -3.10 1.71
CA LEU A 246 -9.22 -2.43 2.35
C LEU A 246 -9.31 -2.76 3.85
N ILE A 247 -9.17 -4.04 4.23
CA ILE A 247 -9.18 -4.46 5.64
C ILE A 247 -8.12 -3.68 6.43
N ARG A 248 -6.90 -3.62 5.90
CA ARG A 248 -5.81 -2.84 6.51
C ARG A 248 -6.15 -1.36 6.62
N SER A 249 -6.64 -0.73 5.54
CA SER A 249 -6.97 0.70 5.52
C SER A 249 -8.08 1.06 6.52
N VAL A 250 -9.09 0.19 6.68
CA VAL A 250 -10.14 0.35 7.68
C VAL A 250 -9.57 0.20 9.09
N PHE A 251 -8.80 -0.86 9.35
CA PHE A 251 -8.16 -1.08 10.64
C PHE A 251 -7.30 0.13 11.06
N ARG A 252 -6.46 0.65 10.16
CA ARG A 252 -5.61 1.82 10.44
C ARG A 252 -6.39 3.09 10.72
N THR A 253 -7.51 3.29 10.04
CA THR A 253 -8.37 4.44 10.28
C THR A 253 -9.05 4.32 11.64
N ILE A 254 -9.54 3.13 12.01
CA ILE A 254 -10.17 2.87 13.32
C ILE A 254 -9.14 2.99 14.45
N GLU A 255 -8.01 2.30 14.34
CA GLU A 255 -6.89 2.33 15.30
C GLU A 255 -6.50 3.76 15.66
N LEU A 256 -6.35 4.62 14.64
CA LEU A 256 -5.97 6.01 14.87
C LEU A 256 -7.12 6.91 15.30
N SER A 257 -8.37 6.57 14.95
CA SER A 257 -9.57 7.29 15.41
C SER A 257 -9.89 7.07 16.89
N GLU A 258 -9.58 5.90 17.44
CA GLU A 258 -9.71 5.61 18.87
C GLU A 258 -8.65 6.32 19.72
N GLY A 259 -7.57 6.81 19.09
CA GLY A 259 -6.47 7.51 19.74
C GLY A 259 -5.58 6.58 20.57
N TYR A 260 -4.56 7.17 21.20
CA TYR A 260 -3.45 6.48 21.91
C TYR A 260 -3.86 5.56 23.08
N ARG A 261 -5.15 5.47 23.44
CA ARG A 261 -5.68 4.64 24.54
C ARG A 261 -6.64 3.54 24.08
N GLY A 262 -6.88 3.40 22.77
CA GLY A 262 -7.72 2.33 22.23
C GLY A 262 -7.16 0.94 22.49
N HIS A 263 -8.04 -0.02 22.79
CA HIS A 263 -7.66 -1.42 23.01
C HIS A 263 -7.06 -2.07 21.74
N LEU A 264 -7.37 -1.51 20.56
CA LEU A 264 -6.81 -1.95 19.28
C LEU A 264 -5.33 -1.58 19.10
N ALA A 265 -4.88 -0.42 19.63
CA ALA A 265 -3.49 0.02 19.53
C ALA A 265 -2.56 -0.69 20.54
N THR A 266 -3.12 -1.20 21.63
CA THR A 266 -2.37 -1.80 22.75
C THR A 266 -2.25 -3.33 22.66
N THR A 267 -2.95 -3.96 21.72
CA THR A 267 -2.94 -5.42 21.53
C THR A 267 -2.11 -5.81 20.31
N GLU A 268 -0.90 -6.33 20.54
CA GLU A 268 0.05 -6.74 19.49
C GLU A 268 -0.55 -7.78 18.51
N SER A 269 -1.41 -8.69 19.00
CA SER A 269 -2.04 -9.71 18.15
C SER A 269 -3.00 -9.13 17.12
N LEU A 270 -3.70 -8.03 17.43
CA LEU A 270 -4.59 -7.34 16.48
C LEU A 270 -3.79 -6.61 15.40
N PHE A 271 -2.65 -6.01 15.76
CA PHE A 271 -1.73 -5.42 14.80
C PHE A 271 -1.23 -6.47 13.78
N TYR A 272 -0.72 -7.61 14.25
CA TYR A 272 -0.24 -8.63 13.31
C TYR A 272 -1.38 -9.29 12.53
N GLY A 273 -2.53 -9.52 13.16
CA GLY A 273 -3.68 -10.20 12.54
C GLY A 273 -4.49 -9.34 11.55
N LEU A 274 -4.65 -8.04 11.80
CA LEU A 274 -5.53 -7.16 11.02
C LEU A 274 -4.79 -6.10 10.20
N ASP A 275 -3.56 -5.73 10.58
CA ASP A 275 -2.72 -4.80 9.81
C ASP A 275 -1.77 -5.58 8.88
N THR A 276 -1.01 -6.52 9.45
CA THR A 276 0.14 -7.15 8.79
C THR A 276 -0.25 -8.37 7.94
N TYR A 277 -1.15 -9.23 8.43
CA TYR A 277 -1.55 -10.45 7.75
C TYR A 277 -2.42 -10.23 6.49
N PRO A 278 -3.46 -9.38 6.50
CA PRO A 278 -4.30 -9.18 5.31
C PRO A 278 -3.51 -8.56 4.14
N LEU A 279 -2.58 -7.67 4.47
CA LEU A 279 -1.65 -7.08 3.51
C LEU A 279 -0.66 -8.11 2.97
N PHE A 280 -0.19 -9.03 3.83
CA PHE A 280 0.71 -10.10 3.40
C PHE A 280 0.02 -10.99 2.38
N VAL A 281 -1.23 -11.39 2.65
CA VAL A 281 -2.04 -12.18 1.71
C VAL A 281 -2.26 -11.41 0.40
N ALA A 282 -2.57 -10.12 0.46
CA ALA A 282 -2.77 -9.27 -0.72
C ALA A 282 -1.53 -9.18 -1.61
N VAL A 283 -0.33 -9.21 -1.05
CA VAL A 283 0.92 -9.16 -1.81
C VAL A 283 1.38 -10.56 -2.25
N ALA A 284 1.27 -11.55 -1.35
CA ALA A 284 1.73 -12.92 -1.58
C ALA A 284 0.94 -13.62 -2.69
N ILE A 285 -0.31 -13.26 -2.92
CA ILE A 285 -1.12 -13.83 -4.01
C ILE A 285 -0.51 -13.59 -5.40
N TYR A 286 0.24 -12.50 -5.58
CA TYR A 286 0.90 -12.20 -6.85
C TYR A 286 2.14 -13.07 -7.13
N VAL A 287 2.63 -13.84 -6.13
CA VAL A 287 3.74 -14.79 -6.34
C VAL A 287 3.33 -15.94 -7.26
N PRO A 288 2.29 -16.75 -6.93
CA PRO A 288 1.82 -17.80 -7.84
C PRO A 288 1.11 -17.23 -9.07
N PHE A 289 0.42 -16.08 -8.93
CA PHE A 289 -0.34 -15.44 -10.00
C PHE A 289 0.38 -14.24 -10.61
N TRP A 290 1.67 -14.41 -10.94
CA TRP A 290 2.48 -13.32 -11.48
C TRP A 290 1.89 -12.77 -12.79
N PRO A 291 1.46 -11.49 -12.82
CA PRO A 291 0.75 -10.92 -13.96
C PRO A 291 1.52 -10.94 -15.29
N GLY A 292 2.86 -10.95 -15.24
CA GLY A 292 3.71 -11.12 -16.43
C GLY A 292 3.53 -12.46 -17.16
N ARG A 293 2.97 -13.48 -16.50
CA ARG A 293 2.63 -14.77 -17.14
C ARG A 293 1.34 -14.71 -17.97
N PHE A 294 0.45 -13.78 -17.63
CA PHE A 294 -0.89 -13.64 -18.21
C PHE A 294 -0.91 -12.57 -19.29
N ILE A 295 -0.28 -11.41 -19.04
CA ILE A 295 -0.28 -10.26 -19.95
C ILE A 295 1.10 -10.18 -20.63
N THR A 296 1.23 -10.84 -21.78
CA THR A 296 2.43 -10.69 -22.63
C THR A 296 2.37 -9.31 -23.30
N GLN A 297 3.47 -8.55 -23.24
CA GLN A 297 3.58 -7.27 -23.95
C GLN A 297 3.33 -7.48 -25.46
N PRO A 298 2.44 -6.72 -26.11
CA PRO A 298 2.67 -6.36 -27.50
C PRO A 298 4.02 -5.61 -27.48
N GLY A 299 4.99 -6.07 -28.26
CA GLY A 299 6.29 -5.42 -28.34
C GLY A 299 6.15 -3.91 -28.51
N ASP A 300 7.06 -3.16 -27.89
CA ASP A 300 7.10 -1.69 -27.83
C ASP A 300 7.31 -1.01 -29.22
N GLY A 301 6.60 -1.45 -30.26
CA GLY A 301 6.66 -0.97 -31.64
C GLY A 301 5.30 -0.75 -32.33
N GLU A 302 4.17 -1.19 -31.77
CA GLU A 302 2.86 -1.01 -32.43
C GLU A 302 2.06 0.22 -31.99
N VAL A 303 2.32 0.77 -30.80
CA VAL A 303 1.58 1.94 -30.30
C VAL A 303 1.90 3.21 -31.11
N THR A 304 3.07 3.27 -31.76
CA THR A 304 3.46 4.42 -32.61
C THR A 304 2.80 4.41 -33.99
N ARG A 305 2.28 3.28 -34.47
CA ARG A 305 1.68 3.19 -35.83
C ARG A 305 0.19 3.47 -35.89
N ARG A 306 -0.52 3.46 -34.76
CA ARG A 306 -1.99 3.64 -34.74
C ARG A 306 -2.44 5.11 -34.65
N GLY A 307 -1.51 6.06 -34.84
CA GLY A 307 -1.74 7.50 -34.72
C GLY A 307 -1.46 8.33 -35.97
N SER A 308 -1.01 7.75 -37.09
CA SER A 308 -0.87 8.48 -38.36
C SER A 308 -2.11 8.27 -39.23
N PRO A 309 -2.88 9.32 -39.56
CA PRO A 309 -3.84 9.24 -40.66
C PRO A 309 -3.08 8.84 -41.93
N VAL A 310 -3.59 7.82 -42.62
CA VAL A 310 -3.14 7.50 -43.98
C VAL A 310 -3.59 8.67 -44.85
N GLU A 311 -2.66 9.54 -45.19
CA GLU A 311 -2.84 10.57 -46.21
C GLU A 311 -2.83 9.85 -47.57
N GLU A 312 -4.04 9.50 -48.04
CA GLU A 312 -4.30 9.00 -49.37
C GLU A 312 -3.97 10.11 -50.38
N LYS A 313 -2.81 10.00 -51.02
CA LYS A 313 -2.45 10.84 -52.17
C LYS A 313 -2.96 10.18 -53.45
N ALA A 314 -4.01 10.78 -54.00
CA ALA A 314 -4.27 10.80 -55.44
C ALA A 314 -3.31 11.78 -56.13
#